data_AF-L0JUH0-F1
#
_entry.id   AF-L0JUH0-F1
#
_cell.length_a   1.000
_cell.length_b   1.000
_cell.length_c   1.000
_cell.angle_alpha   90.00
_cell.angle_beta   90.00
_cell.angle_gamma   90.00
#
_symmetry.space_group_name_H-M   'P 1'
#
loop_
_entity.id
_entity.type
_entity.pdbx_description
1 polymer ?
#
loop_
_entity_poly.entity_id
_entity_poly.type
_entity_poly.pdbx_seq_one_letter_code
_entity_poly.pdbx_strand_id
1 'polypeptide(L)'
;MSPPSSDEPGDGVDSIDDDRIVEAIRTAPKPVVNTTYLAGEFDVPPKVLLERLESLVEDGRLEGHEVVGEGYLWWLSIDEELER
;
A
#
# COMPACT_ATOMS: atom_id res chain seq x y z
N MET A 1 18.08 -21.70 -36.46
CA MET A 1 16.97 -21.82 -35.49
C MET A 1 17.39 -21.03 -34.27
N SER A 2 16.72 -19.91 -34.00
CA SER A 2 16.97 -19.12 -32.79
C SER A 2 16.28 -19.81 -31.59
N PRO A 3 16.85 -19.76 -30.38
CA PRO A 3 16.15 -20.24 -29.19
C PRO A 3 14.98 -19.30 -28.88
N PRO A 4 13.91 -19.77 -28.21
CA PRO A 4 12.91 -18.87 -27.66
C PRO A 4 13.53 -18.09 -26.49
N SER A 5 13.36 -16.77 -26.49
CA SER A 5 13.57 -15.93 -25.31
C SER A 5 12.54 -16.34 -24.26
N SER A 6 13.00 -17.03 -23.22
CA SER A 6 12.24 -17.14 -21.98
C SER A 6 12.43 -15.84 -21.22
N ASP A 7 11.60 -14.85 -21.55
CA ASP A 7 11.22 -13.81 -20.59
C ASP A 7 10.22 -14.46 -19.63
N GLU A 8 10.74 -15.18 -18.63
CA GLU A 8 9.99 -15.47 -17.42
C GLU A 8 10.17 -14.25 -16.49
N PRO A 9 9.15 -13.40 -16.29
CA PRO A 9 9.21 -12.39 -15.26
C PRO A 9 9.20 -13.11 -13.91
N GLY A 10 10.26 -12.90 -13.13
CA GLY A 10 10.44 -13.46 -11.81
C GLY A 10 9.28 -13.12 -10.89
N ASP A 11 8.66 -14.18 -10.38
CA ASP A 11 7.57 -14.21 -9.41
C ASP A 11 8.02 -13.63 -8.05
N GLY A 12 7.30 -12.63 -7.54
CA GLY A 12 6.88 -12.67 -6.13
C GLY A 12 7.07 -11.45 -5.21
N VAL A 13 7.89 -10.44 -5.51
CA VAL A 13 8.21 -9.40 -4.47
C VAL A 13 8.19 -7.94 -4.98
N ASP A 14 7.99 -7.69 -6.28
CA ASP A 14 8.29 -6.37 -6.89
C ASP A 14 7.08 -5.52 -7.35
N SER A 15 5.87 -5.69 -6.81
CA SER A 15 4.78 -4.78 -7.19
C SER A 15 3.60 -4.74 -6.21
N ILE A 16 3.84 -4.30 -4.97
CA ILE A 16 2.77 -3.56 -4.30
C ILE A 16 2.83 -2.15 -4.87
N ASP A 17 2.05 -1.96 -5.92
CA ASP A 17 1.89 -0.68 -6.56
C ASP A 17 1.19 0.32 -5.62
N ASP A 18 1.67 1.55 -5.62
CA ASP A 18 1.21 2.60 -4.71
C ASP A 18 -0.25 2.99 -4.96
N ASP A 19 -0.68 2.96 -6.22
CA ASP A 19 -2.08 3.23 -6.59
C ASP A 19 -2.99 2.10 -6.10
N ARG A 20 -2.48 0.85 -6.04
CA ARG A 20 -3.22 -0.25 -5.44
C ARG A 20 -3.41 -0.07 -3.93
N ILE A 21 -2.43 0.49 -3.22
CA ILE A 21 -2.55 0.79 -1.78
C ILE A 21 -3.62 1.87 -1.58
N VAL A 22 -3.54 2.96 -2.34
CA VAL A 22 -4.52 4.04 -2.30
C VAL A 22 -5.93 3.52 -2.60
N GLU A 23 -6.08 2.69 -3.63
CA GLU A 23 -7.37 2.11 -3.99
C GLU A 23 -7.90 1.15 -2.90
N ALA A 24 -7.02 0.38 -2.25
CA ALA A 24 -7.41 -0.49 -1.14
C ALA A 24 -7.96 0.33 0.05
N ILE A 25 -7.35 1.47 0.36
CA ILE A 25 -7.85 2.39 1.41
C ILE A 25 -9.17 3.03 0.95
N ARG A 26 -9.25 3.47 -0.31
CA ARG A 26 -10.44 4.11 -0.90
C ARG A 26 -11.67 3.20 -0.87
N THR A 27 -11.49 1.92 -1.13
CA THR A 27 -12.56 0.91 -1.20
C THR A 27 -12.82 0.19 0.12
N ALA A 28 -12.02 0.49 1.15
CA ALA A 28 -12.17 -0.11 2.47
C ALA A 28 -13.55 0.20 3.07
N PRO A 29 -14.11 -0.70 3.92
CA PRO A 29 -15.38 -0.46 4.59
C PRO A 29 -15.39 0.76 5.53
N LYS A 30 -14.21 1.25 5.91
CA LYS A 30 -13.98 2.39 6.79
C LYS A 30 -12.89 3.28 6.18
N PRO A 31 -13.01 4.62 6.30
CA PRO A 31 -12.06 5.55 5.69
C PRO A 31 -10.68 5.54 6.37
N VAL A 32 -10.59 4.96 7.58
CA VAL A 32 -9.35 4.83 8.35
C VAL A 32 -9.08 3.34 8.56
N VAL A 33 -7.88 2.90 8.21
CA VAL A 33 -7.44 1.50 8.31
C VAL A 33 -6.13 1.40 9.09
N ASN A 34 -5.75 0.18 9.50
CA ASN A 34 -4.45 -0.06 10.11
C ASN A 34 -3.53 -0.90 9.20
N THR A 35 -2.24 -0.94 9.50
CA THR A 35 -1.25 -1.66 8.69
C THR A 35 -1.60 -3.15 8.56
N THR A 36 -2.10 -3.78 9.63
CA THR A 36 -2.46 -5.21 9.63
C THR A 36 -3.61 -5.52 8.68
N TYR A 37 -4.61 -4.63 8.61
CA TYR A 37 -5.73 -4.76 7.67
C TYR A 37 -5.22 -4.75 6.23
N LEU A 38 -4.44 -3.73 5.85
CA LEU A 38 -3.92 -3.62 4.50
C LEU A 38 -2.96 -4.77 4.16
N ALA A 39 -2.09 -5.16 5.10
CA ALA A 39 -1.20 -6.30 4.92
C ALA A 39 -1.95 -7.60 4.59
N GLY A 40 -3.13 -7.80 5.17
CA GLY A 40 -4.02 -8.91 4.84
C GLY A 40 -4.59 -8.85 3.42
N GLU A 41 -4.88 -7.66 2.89
CA GLU A 41 -5.36 -7.46 1.51
C GLU A 41 -4.27 -7.76 0.46
N PHE A 42 -3.00 -7.54 0.81
CA PHE A 42 -1.85 -7.76 -0.07
C PHE A 42 -1.14 -9.10 0.15
N ASP A 43 -1.57 -9.91 1.14
CA ASP A 43 -0.92 -11.16 1.57
C ASP A 43 0.59 -10.98 1.85
N VAL A 44 0.94 -9.90 2.55
CA VAL A 44 2.33 -9.58 2.92
C VAL A 44 2.49 -9.37 4.42
N PRO A 45 3.72 -9.48 4.96
CA PRO A 45 3.97 -9.10 6.34
C PRO A 45 3.75 -7.58 6.56
N PRO A 46 3.10 -7.15 7.66
CA PRO A 46 2.83 -5.73 7.92
C PRO A 46 4.08 -4.83 7.89
N LYS A 47 5.25 -5.38 8.29
CA LYS A 47 6.53 -4.66 8.25
C LYS A 47 6.93 -4.23 6.83
N VAL A 48 6.63 -5.06 5.83
CA VAL A 48 6.96 -4.77 4.42
C VAL A 48 6.10 -3.62 3.90
N LEU A 49 4.85 -3.55 4.36
CA LEU A 49 3.91 -2.52 3.93
C LEU A 49 4.12 -1.19 4.65
N LEU A 50 4.60 -1.23 5.90
CA LEU A 50 4.81 -0.03 6.72
C LEU A 50 5.71 1.00 6.04
N GLU A 51 6.90 0.58 5.58
CA GLU A 51 7.86 1.48 4.91
C GLU A 51 7.25 2.16 3.68
N ARG A 52 6.35 1.46 2.98
CA ARG A 52 5.68 1.98 1.79
C ARG A 52 4.54 2.94 2.13
N LEU A 53 3.80 2.67 3.20
CA LEU A 53 2.77 3.58 3.71
C LEU A 53 3.38 4.89 4.23
N GLU A 54 4.53 4.80 4.90
CA GLU A 54 5.29 5.99 5.31
C GLU A 54 5.73 6.82 4.11
N SER A 55 6.26 6.19 3.05
CA SER A 55 6.59 6.87 1.80
C SER A 55 5.38 7.58 1.18
N LEU A 56 4.20 6.97 1.20
CA LEU A 56 2.98 7.59 0.67
C LEU A 56 2.49 8.79 1.49
N VAL A 57 2.83 8.85 2.78
CA VAL A 57 2.62 10.04 3.60
C VAL A 57 3.60 11.13 3.22
N GLU A 58 4.87 10.79 2.98
CA GLU A 58 5.88 11.74 2.49
C GLU A 58 5.51 12.32 1.12
N ASP A 59 4.93 11.50 0.25
CA ASP A 59 4.43 11.89 -1.07
C ASP A 59 3.09 12.68 -1.02
N GLY A 60 2.51 12.84 0.17
CA GLY A 60 1.27 13.59 0.39
C GLY A 60 0.01 12.88 -0.10
N ARG A 61 0.10 11.58 -0.43
CA ARG A 61 -1.05 10.78 -0.89
C ARG A 61 -1.87 10.22 0.26
N LEU A 62 -1.20 9.91 1.37
CA LEU A 62 -1.81 9.45 2.60
C LEU A 62 -1.54 10.42 3.74
N GLU A 63 -2.35 10.27 4.78
CA GLU A 63 -2.05 10.75 6.12
C GLU A 63 -1.98 9.54 7.06
N GLY A 64 -1.22 9.69 8.16
CA GLY A 64 -1.04 8.62 9.11
C GLY A 64 -0.86 9.11 10.54
N HIS A 65 -1.21 8.24 11.50
CA HIS A 65 -0.99 8.50 12.92
C HIS A 65 -0.56 7.23 13.66
N GLU A 66 0.56 7.32 14.38
CA GLU A 66 1.00 6.29 15.30
C GLU A 66 0.15 6.32 16.58
N VAL A 67 -0.49 5.20 16.87
CA VAL A 67 -1.13 4.93 18.16
C VAL A 67 -0.14 4.12 19.00
N VAL A 68 0.49 4.78 19.97
CA VAL A 68 1.54 4.20 20.81
C VAL A 68 1.08 2.87 21.42
N GLY A 69 1.79 1.79 21.10
CA GLY A 69 1.51 0.43 21.58
C GLY A 69 0.50 -0.37 20.74
N GLU A 70 -0.21 0.27 19.81
CA GLU A 70 -1.30 -0.34 19.02
C GLU A 70 -1.02 -0.34 17.51
N GLY A 71 -0.01 0.39 17.05
CA GLY A 71 0.41 0.44 15.64
C GLY A 71 0.01 1.75 14.95
N TYR A 72 -0.21 1.70 13.64
CA TYR A 72 -0.49 2.89 12.83
C TYR A 72 -1.89 2.84 12.21
N LEU A 73 -2.48 4.03 12.10
CA LEU A 73 -3.71 4.31 11.36
C LEU A 73 -3.38 5.11 10.10
N TRP A 74 -4.08 4.81 9.00
CA TRP A 74 -3.84 5.38 7.67
C TRP A 74 -5.16 5.76 7.01
N TRP A 75 -5.16 6.89 6.31
CA TRP A 75 -6.27 7.37 5.49
C TRP A 75 -5.74 8.16 4.29
N LEU A 76 -6.59 8.38 3.27
CA LEU A 76 -6.22 9.22 2.13
C LEU A 76 -6.02 10.67 2.58
N SER A 77 -5.06 11.36 1.99
CA SER A 77 -4.96 12.81 2.16
C SER A 77 -6.16 13.50 1.51
N ILE A 78 -6.47 14.71 1.97
CA ILE A 78 -7.57 15.49 1.38
C ILE A 78 -7.35 15.77 -0.11
N ASP A 79 -6.10 16.00 -0.53
CA ASP A 79 -5.77 16.27 -1.93
C ASP A 79 -6.00 15.01 -2.79
N GLU A 80 -5.56 13.82 -2.34
CA GLU A 80 -5.79 12.54 -3.04
C GLU A 80 -7.29 12.17 -3.11
N GLU A 81 -8.11 12.57 -2.13
CA GLU A 81 -9.57 12.39 -2.22
C GLU A 81 -10.23 13.32 -3.27
N LEU A 82 -9.63 14.47 -3.55
CA LEU A 82 -10.16 15.52 -4.43
C LEU A 82 -9.72 15.41 -5.89
N GLU A 83 -8.60 14.74 -6.19
CA GLU A 83 -8.04 14.51 -7.54
C GLU A 83 -8.87 13.55 -8.44
N ARG A 84 -10.18 13.53 -8.23
CA ARG A 84 -11.15 12.60 -8.83
C ARG A 84 -11.53 12.90 -10.28
#